data_AF-A0A3Q0T4M8-F1
#
_entry.id   AF-A0A3Q0T4M8-F1
#
_cell.length_a   1.000
_cell.length_b   1.000
_cell.length_c   1.000
_cell.angle_alpha   90.00
_cell.angle_beta   90.00
_cell.angle_gamma   90.00
#
_symmetry.space_group_name_H-M   'P 1'
#
loop_
_entity.id
_entity.type
_entity.pdbx_description
1 polymer ?
#
loop_
_entity_poly.entity_id
_entity_poly.type
_entity_poly.pdbx_seq_one_letter_code
_entity_poly.pdbx_strand_id
1 'polypeptide(L)'
;MQSLRPVERSGTAQGSPLSPLLFSLVLEPFAIAIRQSSTIQGTVIGTTMHKILLYTDDILLTLTDTSNSIPELISCVKEFGQISGYKVHFTKSEIMPLGFTYLGVKITPKISQHYAENVNPMIKHIKARMVGLKRLPISFLGRINLIKMIILPKIIYPLSMLFISLKRNNIKNINKALSDFISAGRKPKIKLDVLQLPKEQGGWGLPNITNYITAMQARIISIWIMKSFDQHALLIKILRPVKKLHESGFCTIGS
;
A
#
# COMPACT_ATOMS: atom_id res chain seq x y z
N MET A 1 -56.06 -4.88 -8.04
CA MET A 1 -55.05 -3.80 -8.10
C MET A 1 -54.13 -3.91 -6.89
N GLN A 2 -53.06 -4.69 -7.00
CA GLN A 2 -51.97 -4.68 -6.02
C GLN A 2 -50.95 -3.65 -6.49
N SER A 3 -50.70 -2.62 -5.69
CA SER A 3 -49.68 -1.63 -6.00
C SER A 3 -48.30 -2.28 -5.86
N LEU A 4 -47.60 -2.37 -6.99
CA LEU A 4 -46.19 -2.72 -7.02
C LEU A 4 -45.42 -1.55 -6.42
N ARG A 5 -45.07 -1.63 -5.14
CA ARG A 5 -44.03 -0.78 -4.56
C ARG A 5 -42.71 -1.16 -5.23
N PRO A 6 -41.93 -0.21 -5.78
CA PRO A 6 -40.58 -0.52 -6.21
C PRO A 6 -39.79 -0.88 -4.95
N VAL A 7 -39.27 -2.11 -4.90
CA VAL A 7 -38.28 -2.50 -3.91
C VAL A 7 -37.01 -1.73 -4.27
N GLU A 8 -36.75 -0.64 -3.55
CA GLU A 8 -35.46 0.06 -3.58
C GLU A 8 -34.37 -0.92 -3.13
N ARG A 9 -33.81 -1.67 -4.07
CA ARG A 9 -32.59 -2.45 -3.85
C ARG A 9 -31.41 -1.51 -3.97
N SER A 10 -31.22 -0.67 -2.96
CA SER A 10 -30.12 0.27 -2.86
C SER A 10 -28.83 -0.48 -2.52
N GLY A 11 -28.10 -0.91 -3.55
CA GLY A 11 -26.81 -1.56 -3.40
C GLY A 11 -26.32 -2.21 -4.68
N THR A 12 -25.03 -2.09 -4.97
CA THR A 12 -24.39 -2.83 -6.06
C THR A 12 -24.11 -4.27 -5.63
N ALA A 13 -24.21 -5.23 -6.55
CA ALA A 13 -23.90 -6.62 -6.25
C ALA A 13 -22.41 -6.78 -5.88
N GLN A 14 -22.14 -7.36 -4.70
CA GLN A 14 -20.78 -7.73 -4.30
C GLN A 14 -20.20 -8.70 -5.33
N GLY A 15 -19.01 -8.38 -5.85
CA GLY A 15 -18.34 -9.16 -6.89
C GLY A 15 -18.59 -8.69 -8.33
N SER A 16 -19.43 -7.67 -8.56
CA SER A 16 -19.51 -7.04 -9.88
C SER A 16 -18.24 -6.23 -10.19
N PRO A 17 -17.61 -6.40 -11.36
CA PRO A 17 -16.41 -5.66 -11.73
C PRO A 17 -16.66 -4.14 -11.89
N LEU A 18 -17.92 -3.73 -12.13
CA LEU A 18 -18.29 -2.33 -12.32
C LEU A 18 -18.63 -1.60 -11.02
N SER A 19 -18.99 -2.35 -9.98
CA SER A 19 -19.41 -1.80 -8.68
C SER A 19 -18.38 -0.82 -8.06
N PRO A 20 -17.07 -1.10 -8.03
CA PRO A 20 -16.10 -0.19 -7.44
C PRO A 20 -16.02 1.15 -8.18
N LEU A 21 -16.10 1.13 -9.50
CA LEU A 21 -16.04 2.35 -10.31
C LEU A 21 -17.28 3.23 -10.09
N LEU A 22 -18.47 2.63 -10.08
CA LEU A 22 -19.71 3.34 -9.78
C LEU A 22 -19.68 3.96 -8.39
N PHE A 23 -19.15 3.23 -7.41
CA PHE A 23 -18.97 3.74 -6.05
C PHE A 23 -18.04 4.96 -6.02
N SER A 24 -16.89 4.91 -6.72
CA SER A 24 -15.99 6.06 -6.84
C SER A 24 -16.65 7.26 -7.53
N LEU A 25 -17.45 7.03 -8.58
CA LEU A 25 -18.16 8.11 -9.29
C LEU A 25 -19.21 8.80 -8.42
N VAL A 26 -19.95 8.04 -7.60
CA VAL A 26 -20.96 8.60 -6.70
C VAL A 26 -20.33 9.40 -5.56
N LEU A 27 -19.13 9.03 -5.10
CA LEU A 27 -18.39 9.79 -4.07
C LEU A 27 -17.68 11.03 -4.60
N GLU A 28 -17.43 11.15 -5.91
CA GLU A 28 -16.66 12.27 -6.45
C GLU A 28 -17.31 13.66 -6.21
N PRO A 29 -18.64 13.84 -6.36
CA PRO A 29 -19.29 15.12 -6.02
C PRO A 29 -19.05 15.55 -4.57
N PHE A 30 -19.05 14.60 -3.63
CA PHE A 30 -18.72 14.86 -2.23
C PHE A 30 -17.26 15.31 -2.07
N ALA A 31 -16.34 14.63 -2.76
CA ALA A 31 -14.93 15.00 -2.78
C ALA A 31 -14.70 16.41 -3.34
N ILE A 32 -15.41 16.77 -4.41
CA ILE A 32 -15.36 18.09 -5.05
C ILE A 32 -15.88 19.16 -4.09
N ALA A 33 -17.02 18.96 -3.43
CA ALA A 33 -17.59 19.91 -2.47
C ALA A 33 -16.60 20.25 -1.35
N ILE A 34 -15.95 19.23 -0.77
CA ILE A 34 -14.91 19.43 0.26
C ILE A 34 -13.68 20.15 -0.29
N ARG A 35 -13.23 19.80 -1.50
CA ARG A 35 -12.07 20.45 -2.14
C ARG A 35 -12.34 21.93 -2.43
N GLN A 36 -13.54 22.28 -2.88
CA GLN A 36 -13.93 23.63 -3.26
C GLN A 36 -14.29 24.54 -2.07
N SER A 37 -14.75 23.98 -0.94
CA SER A 37 -15.09 24.77 0.25
C SER A 37 -13.88 25.57 0.76
N SER A 38 -14.01 26.90 0.83
CA SER A 38 -12.98 27.80 1.38
C SER A 38 -12.84 27.69 2.90
N THR A 39 -13.92 27.30 3.58
CA THR A 39 -13.98 27.16 5.04
C THR A 39 -13.24 25.92 5.51
N ILE A 40 -13.29 24.83 4.73
CA ILE A 40 -12.56 23.60 5.05
C ILE A 40 -11.09 23.77 4.64
N GLN A 41 -10.25 24.04 5.65
CA GLN A 41 -8.81 24.14 5.45
C GLN A 41 -8.13 22.80 5.74
N GLY A 42 -7.39 22.31 4.75
CA GLY A 42 -6.62 21.08 4.87
C GLY A 42 -5.12 21.31 5.07
N THR A 43 -4.36 20.22 5.10
CA THR A 43 -2.91 20.28 5.29
C THR A 43 -2.21 20.63 3.98
N VAL A 44 -1.31 21.62 4.02
CA VAL A 44 -0.48 21.99 2.89
C VAL A 44 0.75 21.08 2.84
N ILE A 45 0.96 20.41 1.71
CA ILE A 45 2.16 19.61 1.46
C ILE A 45 2.78 20.14 0.16
N GLY A 46 3.98 20.74 0.27
CA GLY A 46 4.61 21.43 -0.85
C GLY A 46 3.77 22.63 -1.29
N THR A 47 3.29 22.63 -2.53
CA THR A 47 2.45 23.70 -3.11
C THR A 47 0.96 23.35 -3.15
N THR A 48 0.57 22.13 -2.75
CA THR A 48 -0.80 21.63 -2.87
C THR A 48 -1.46 21.51 -1.51
N MET A 49 -2.71 21.97 -1.41
CA MET A 49 -3.55 21.76 -0.24
C MET A 49 -4.27 20.43 -0.36
N HIS A 50 -4.06 19.55 0.62
CA HIS A 50 -4.75 18.27 0.72
C HIS A 50 -5.83 18.37 1.78
N LYS A 51 -7.08 18.07 1.39
CA LYS A 51 -8.25 18.10 2.30
C LYS A 51 -8.85 16.72 2.51
N ILE A 52 -8.92 15.92 1.45
CA ILE A 52 -9.58 14.61 1.44
C ILE A 52 -8.74 13.56 0.71
N LEU A 53 -8.67 12.38 1.31
CA LEU A 53 -8.06 11.17 0.78
C LEU A 53 -9.14 10.08 0.80
N LEU A 54 -9.43 9.50 -0.37
CA LEU A 54 -10.47 8.49 -0.56
C LEU A 54 -9.82 7.17 -0.93
N TYR A 55 -10.09 6.12 -0.16
CA TYR A 55 -9.77 4.75 -0.53
C TYR A 55 -10.97 3.87 -0.24
N THR A 56 -11.65 3.41 -1.29
CA THR A 56 -12.94 2.73 -1.16
C THR A 56 -13.87 3.51 -0.22
N ASP A 57 -14.46 2.83 0.75
CA ASP A 57 -15.30 3.35 1.84
C ASP A 57 -14.54 4.11 2.94
N ASP A 58 -13.21 4.00 3.01
CA ASP A 58 -12.39 4.71 3.98
C ASP A 58 -12.10 6.14 3.49
N ILE A 59 -12.72 7.12 4.16
CA ILE A 59 -12.52 8.55 3.92
C ILE A 59 -11.60 9.12 5.01
N LEU A 60 -10.44 9.61 4.62
CA LEU A 60 -9.52 10.31 5.50
C LEU A 60 -9.52 11.80 5.19
N LEU A 61 -9.87 12.60 6.20
CA LEU A 61 -9.93 14.06 6.11
C LEU A 61 -8.80 14.67 6.92
N THR A 62 -8.11 15.62 6.30
CA THR A 62 -7.05 16.39 6.95
C THR A 62 -7.56 17.80 7.15
N LEU A 63 -7.66 18.24 8.41
CA LEU A 63 -8.19 19.55 8.79
C LEU A 63 -7.15 20.29 9.62
N THR A 64 -6.90 21.56 9.30
CA THR A 64 -6.01 22.43 10.07
C THR A 64 -6.78 23.25 11.11
N ASP A 65 -7.98 23.72 10.76
CA ASP A 65 -8.86 24.46 11.66
C ASP A 65 -10.11 23.62 12.00
N THR A 66 -10.08 22.96 13.15
CA THR A 66 -11.19 22.11 13.61
C THR A 66 -12.45 22.90 13.97
N SER A 67 -12.31 24.16 14.40
CA SER A 67 -13.42 24.94 14.94
C SER A 67 -14.41 25.35 13.86
N ASN A 68 -13.89 25.78 12.70
CA ASN A 68 -14.71 26.20 11.57
C ASN A 68 -14.94 25.07 10.55
N SER A 69 -13.98 24.15 10.37
CA SER A 69 -14.08 23.13 9.33
C SER A 69 -15.03 21.98 9.70
N ILE A 70 -15.15 21.61 10.99
CA ILE A 70 -15.99 20.47 11.40
C ILE A 70 -17.49 20.76 11.18
N PRO A 71 -18.06 21.92 11.60
CA PRO A 71 -19.46 22.22 11.35
C PRO A 71 -19.80 22.21 9.86
N GLU A 72 -18.94 22.82 9.03
CA GLU A 72 -19.11 22.87 7.59
C GLU A 72 -19.07 21.46 6.95
N LEU A 73 -18.12 20.63 7.39
CA LEU A 73 -18.03 19.24 6.95
C LEU A 73 -19.28 18.45 7.30
N ILE A 74 -19.81 18.61 8.51
CA ILE A 74 -21.05 17.94 8.94
C ILE A 74 -22.23 18.40 8.07
N SER A 75 -22.29 19.68 7.71
CA SER A 75 -23.30 20.20 6.79
C SER A 75 -23.20 19.53 5.42
N CYS A 76 -22.00 19.51 4.82
CA CYS A 76 -21.73 18.87 3.54
C CYS A 76 -22.09 17.37 3.55
N VAL A 77 -21.77 16.67 4.63
CA VAL A 77 -22.10 15.24 4.80
C VAL A 77 -23.61 15.02 4.86
N LYS A 78 -24.35 15.89 5.57
CA LYS A 78 -25.81 15.80 5.67
C LYS A 78 -26.47 16.03 4.32
N GLU A 79 -26.06 17.08 3.60
CA GLU A 79 -26.56 17.40 2.27
C GLU A 79 -26.26 16.27 1.28
N PHE A 80 -25.02 15.80 1.24
CA PHE A 80 -24.65 14.66 0.41
C PHE A 80 -25.43 13.39 0.77
N GLY A 81 -25.64 13.13 2.07
CA GLY A 81 -26.42 11.98 2.53
C GLY A 81 -27.90 12.05 2.13
N GLN A 82 -28.50 13.24 2.06
CA GLN A 82 -29.87 13.44 1.57
C GLN A 82 -29.97 13.15 0.07
N ILE A 83 -28.98 13.56 -0.73
CA ILE A 83 -29.00 13.40 -2.19
C ILE A 83 -28.66 11.95 -2.59
N SER A 84 -27.62 11.40 -2.00
CA SER A 84 -27.04 10.10 -2.41
C SER A 84 -27.64 8.90 -1.67
N GLY A 85 -28.34 9.12 -0.56
CA GLY A 85 -28.78 8.06 0.35
C GLY A 85 -27.66 7.45 1.20
N TYR A 86 -26.41 7.94 1.09
CA TYR A 86 -25.31 7.46 1.91
C TYR A 86 -25.45 7.90 3.37
N LYS A 87 -25.15 6.98 4.28
CA LYS A 87 -25.15 7.23 5.73
C LYS A 87 -23.74 7.10 6.27
N VAL A 88 -23.21 8.18 6.81
CA VAL A 88 -21.93 8.16 7.52
C VAL A 88 -22.12 7.47 8.86
N HIS A 89 -21.25 6.50 9.15
CA HIS A 89 -21.16 5.86 10.45
C HIS A 89 -20.33 6.71 11.41
N PHE A 90 -20.96 7.71 12.03
CA PHE A 90 -20.30 8.59 13.00
C PHE A 90 -19.68 7.82 14.18
N THR A 91 -20.23 6.67 14.58
CA THR A 91 -19.67 5.82 15.65
C THR A 91 -18.35 5.16 15.28
N LYS A 92 -18.09 4.95 13.99
CA LYS A 92 -16.81 4.42 13.49
C LYS A 92 -15.83 5.53 13.10
N SER A 93 -16.29 6.78 13.06
CA SER A 93 -15.48 7.93 12.68
C SER A 93 -14.74 8.45 13.91
N GLU A 94 -13.42 8.61 13.80
CA GLU A 94 -12.56 9.04 14.91
C GLU A 94 -11.75 10.28 14.50
N ILE A 95 -11.64 11.25 15.41
CA ILE A 95 -10.75 12.40 15.24
C ILE A 95 -9.40 12.03 15.86
N MET A 96 -8.33 12.04 15.05
CA MET A 96 -7.05 11.42 15.42
C MET A 96 -5.89 12.43 15.44
N PRO A 97 -5.66 13.18 16.54
CA PRO A 97 -4.60 14.18 16.61
C PRO A 97 -3.19 13.59 16.82
N LEU A 98 -3.06 12.37 17.33
CA LEU A 98 -1.79 11.78 17.80
C LEU A 98 -1.35 10.52 17.05
N GLY A 99 -1.74 10.42 15.78
CA GLY A 99 -1.41 9.30 14.91
C GLY A 99 -2.57 8.32 14.74
N PHE A 100 -2.52 7.56 13.64
CA PHE A 100 -3.61 6.71 13.20
C PHE A 100 -3.10 5.50 12.44
N THR A 101 -3.96 4.49 12.28
CA THR A 101 -3.67 3.35 11.41
C THR A 101 -4.46 3.51 10.12
N TYR A 102 -3.78 3.53 8.99
CA TYR A 102 -4.40 3.63 7.67
C TYR A 102 -3.87 2.54 6.76
N LEU A 103 -4.79 1.75 6.19
CA LEU A 103 -4.47 0.60 5.35
C LEU A 103 -3.44 -0.36 5.99
N GLY A 104 -3.55 -0.55 7.32
CA GLY A 104 -2.65 -1.41 8.10
C GLY A 104 -1.26 -0.82 8.40
N VAL A 105 -1.02 0.45 8.06
CA VAL A 105 0.23 1.18 8.38
C VAL A 105 -0.05 2.18 9.50
N LYS A 106 0.76 2.16 10.55
CA LYS A 106 0.64 3.07 11.69
C LYS A 106 1.45 4.34 11.45
N ILE A 107 0.73 5.46 11.29
CA ILE A 107 1.28 6.80 11.14
C ILE A 107 1.35 7.43 12.53
N THR A 108 2.55 7.70 13.01
CA THR A 108 2.82 8.37 14.28
C THR A 108 3.30 9.81 14.04
N PRO A 109 3.03 10.77 14.95
CA PRO A 109 3.55 12.13 14.82
C PRO A 109 5.09 12.19 14.86
N LYS A 110 5.73 11.24 15.56
CA LYS A 110 7.19 11.15 15.66
C LYS A 110 7.74 10.19 14.61
N ILE A 111 8.59 10.73 13.72
CA ILE A 111 9.20 9.95 12.63
C ILE A 111 10.03 8.77 13.17
N SER A 112 10.70 8.97 14.32
CA SER A 112 11.52 7.95 14.97
C SER A 112 10.74 6.70 15.38
N GLN A 113 9.42 6.81 15.60
CA GLN A 113 8.59 5.70 16.03
C GLN A 113 8.10 4.84 14.86
N HIS A 114 7.99 5.38 13.63
CA HIS A 114 7.47 4.63 12.47
C HIS A 114 8.18 3.31 12.23
N TYR A 115 9.51 3.27 12.44
CA TYR A 115 10.28 2.04 12.30
C TYR A 115 9.83 0.98 13.30
N ALA A 116 9.80 1.33 14.59
CA ALA A 116 9.46 0.38 15.64
C ALA A 116 8.01 -0.10 15.52
N GLU A 117 7.10 0.82 15.22
CA GLU A 117 5.67 0.55 15.13
C GLU A 117 5.25 -0.25 13.89
N ASN A 118 6.00 -0.19 12.79
CA ASN A 118 5.61 -0.87 11.55
C ASN A 118 6.56 -2.02 11.17
N VAL A 119 7.87 -1.84 11.34
CA VAL A 119 8.86 -2.83 10.88
C VAL A 119 8.99 -4.00 11.87
N ASN A 120 8.99 -3.73 13.18
CA ASN A 120 9.10 -4.80 14.17
C ASN A 120 7.91 -5.78 14.13
N PRO A 121 6.63 -5.33 14.14
CA PRO A 121 5.51 -6.25 14.01
C PRO A 121 5.51 -6.97 12.66
N MET A 122 5.85 -6.28 11.56
CA MET A 122 6.00 -6.91 10.24
C MET A 122 6.99 -8.09 10.29
N ILE A 123 8.19 -7.90 10.86
CA ILE A 123 9.19 -8.97 11.01
C ILE A 123 8.63 -10.13 11.86
N LYS A 124 7.93 -9.83 12.95
CA LYS A 124 7.30 -10.84 13.81
C LYS A 124 6.26 -11.66 13.03
N HIS A 125 5.38 -11.00 12.28
CA HIS A 125 4.36 -11.65 11.44
C HIS A 125 4.97 -12.50 10.33
N ILE A 126 6.03 -12.03 9.67
CA ILE A 126 6.74 -12.78 8.64
C ILE A 126 7.36 -14.05 9.21
N LYS A 127 8.05 -13.96 10.36
CA LYS A 127 8.61 -15.12 11.06
C LYS A 127 7.53 -16.13 11.43
N ALA A 128 6.42 -15.68 12.03
CA ALA A 128 5.30 -16.55 12.36
C ALA A 128 4.71 -17.23 11.11
N ARG A 129 4.56 -16.49 10.01
CA ARG A 129 4.05 -17.03 8.74
C ARG A 129 4.98 -18.10 8.17
N MET A 130 6.29 -17.89 8.19
CA MET A 130 7.27 -18.89 7.73
C MET A 130 7.24 -20.16 8.59
N VAL A 131 7.09 -20.04 9.91
CA VAL A 131 6.93 -21.21 10.81
C VAL A 131 5.67 -22.01 10.44
N GLY A 132 4.54 -21.33 10.19
CA GLY A 132 3.31 -21.99 9.75
C GLY A 132 3.48 -22.69 8.39
N LEU A 133 4.08 -22.01 7.41
CA LEU A 133 4.31 -22.54 6.07
C LEU A 133 5.33 -23.70 6.04
N LYS A 134 6.22 -23.80 7.04
CA LYS A 134 7.23 -24.86 7.12
C LYS A 134 6.62 -26.25 7.27
N ARG A 135 5.39 -26.35 7.80
CA ARG A 135 4.65 -27.61 8.00
C ARG A 135 4.20 -28.25 6.69
N LEU A 136 4.12 -27.48 5.61
CA LEU A 136 3.65 -27.96 4.32
C LEU A 136 4.75 -28.81 3.64
N PRO A 137 4.41 -29.94 3.00
CA PRO A 137 5.36 -30.79 2.29
C PRO A 137 5.75 -30.19 0.93
N ILE A 138 6.44 -29.05 0.96
CA ILE A 138 6.78 -28.27 -0.23
C ILE A 138 8.25 -28.44 -0.60
N SER A 139 8.50 -28.57 -1.90
CA SER A 139 9.84 -28.65 -2.49
C SER A 139 10.68 -27.40 -2.22
N PHE A 140 11.99 -27.53 -2.42
CA PHE A 140 12.94 -26.41 -2.30
C PHE A 140 12.52 -25.20 -3.16
N LEU A 141 12.19 -25.44 -4.43
CA LEU A 141 11.75 -24.40 -5.35
C LEU A 141 10.39 -23.81 -4.96
N GLY A 142 9.46 -24.67 -4.49
CA GLY A 142 8.16 -24.21 -4.01
C GLY A 142 8.30 -23.25 -2.81
N ARG A 143 9.25 -23.49 -1.91
CA ARG A 143 9.55 -22.56 -0.79
C ARG A 143 10.08 -21.22 -1.28
N ILE A 144 10.94 -21.20 -2.30
CA ILE A 144 11.41 -19.95 -2.94
C ILE A 144 10.23 -19.19 -3.55
N ASN A 145 9.33 -19.87 -4.25
CA ASN A 145 8.15 -19.24 -4.84
C ASN A 145 7.19 -18.72 -3.76
N LEU A 146 6.98 -19.45 -2.66
CA LEU A 146 6.21 -18.94 -1.53
C LEU A 146 6.81 -17.66 -0.93
N ILE A 147 8.14 -17.57 -0.85
CA ILE A 147 8.81 -16.33 -0.40
C ILE A 147 8.45 -15.18 -1.35
N LYS A 148 8.57 -15.39 -2.66
CA LYS A 148 8.23 -14.38 -3.68
C LYS A 148 6.77 -13.93 -3.60
N MET A 149 5.85 -14.87 -3.42
CA MET A 149 4.42 -14.61 -3.49
C MET A 149 3.81 -14.09 -2.17
N ILE A 150 4.33 -14.54 -1.01
CA ILE A 150 3.70 -14.27 0.29
C ILE A 150 4.57 -13.35 1.16
N ILE A 151 5.87 -13.64 1.26
CA ILE A 151 6.75 -12.95 2.22
C ILE A 151 7.23 -11.61 1.65
N LEU A 152 7.67 -11.59 0.40
CA LEU A 152 8.20 -10.40 -0.24
C LEU A 152 7.18 -9.24 -0.30
N PRO A 153 5.90 -9.45 -0.71
CA PRO A 153 4.93 -8.35 -0.74
C PRO A 153 4.65 -7.76 0.64
N LYS A 154 4.64 -8.60 1.68
CA LYS A 154 4.47 -8.16 3.08
C LYS A 154 5.62 -7.31 3.59
N ILE A 155 6.84 -7.52 3.08
CA ILE A 155 8.00 -6.67 3.39
C ILE A 155 7.91 -5.36 2.62
N ILE A 156 7.66 -5.44 1.31
CA ILE A 156 7.72 -4.27 0.43
C ILE A 156 6.61 -3.27 0.77
N TYR A 157 5.40 -3.74 1.07
CA TYR A 157 4.24 -2.87 1.30
C TYR A 157 4.50 -1.76 2.35
N PRO A 158 4.77 -2.05 3.64
CA PRO A 158 4.95 -1.00 4.65
C PRO A 158 6.21 -0.16 4.42
N LEU A 159 7.28 -0.75 3.86
CA LEU A 159 8.52 -0.04 3.57
C LEU A 159 8.36 0.95 2.42
N SER A 160 7.55 0.59 1.41
CA SER A 160 7.22 1.48 0.29
C SER A 160 6.30 2.62 0.71
N MET A 161 5.36 2.38 1.62
CA MET A 161 4.43 3.39 2.13
C MET A 161 5.12 4.44 3.00
N LEU A 162 6.05 4.02 3.86
CA LEU A 162 6.73 4.92 4.81
C LEU A 162 8.11 5.39 4.33
N PHE A 163 8.55 4.95 3.16
CA PHE A 163 9.89 5.21 2.63
C PHE A 163 11.02 4.81 3.59
N ILE A 164 10.83 3.71 4.33
CA ILE A 164 11.77 3.26 5.38
C ILE A 164 12.77 2.26 4.80
N SER A 165 14.05 2.46 5.11
CA SER A 165 15.11 1.49 4.85
C SER A 165 15.33 0.56 6.05
N LEU A 166 15.54 -0.73 5.79
CA LEU A 166 15.80 -1.70 6.86
C LEU A 166 17.21 -1.55 7.43
N LYS A 167 17.32 -1.61 8.77
CA LYS A 167 18.60 -1.69 9.47
C LYS A 167 19.35 -2.97 9.05
N ARG A 168 20.68 -2.88 8.91
CA ARG A 168 21.55 -4.02 8.51
C ARG A 168 21.32 -5.28 9.35
N ASN A 169 21.14 -5.13 10.67
CA ASN A 169 20.88 -6.26 11.56
C ASN A 169 19.56 -6.98 11.22
N ASN A 170 18.51 -6.21 10.90
CA ASN A 170 17.21 -6.77 10.52
C ASN A 170 17.28 -7.47 9.17
N ILE A 171 18.03 -6.94 8.20
CA ILE A 171 18.28 -7.60 6.92
C ILE A 171 18.98 -8.95 7.15
N LYS A 172 20.06 -8.98 7.95
CA LYS A 172 20.76 -10.23 8.30
C LYS A 172 19.83 -11.25 8.95
N ASN A 173 19.00 -10.81 9.89
CA ASN A 173 18.05 -11.67 10.60
C ASN A 173 16.96 -12.23 9.66
N ILE A 174 16.45 -11.43 8.73
CA ILE A 174 15.47 -11.90 7.74
C ILE A 174 16.13 -12.87 6.77
N ASN A 175 17.31 -12.53 6.23
CA ASN A 175 18.07 -13.39 5.32
C ASN A 175 18.39 -14.75 5.94
N LYS A 176 18.77 -14.79 7.22
CA LYS A 176 18.94 -16.03 7.97
C LYS A 176 17.65 -16.85 8.03
N ALA A 177 16.54 -16.21 8.41
CA ALA A 177 15.24 -16.88 8.50
C ALA A 177 14.74 -17.42 7.14
N LEU A 178 15.00 -16.70 6.04
CA LEU A 178 14.70 -17.17 4.69
C LEU A 178 15.54 -18.41 4.33
N SER A 179 16.84 -18.38 4.62
CA SER A 179 17.75 -19.51 4.38
C SER A 179 17.32 -20.76 5.17
N ASP A 180 16.96 -20.58 6.44
CA ASP A 180 16.47 -21.66 7.31
C ASP A 180 15.14 -22.24 6.83
N PHE A 181 14.23 -21.38 6.33
CA PHE A 181 12.95 -21.80 5.75
C PHE A 181 13.14 -22.62 4.48
N ILE A 182 13.97 -22.14 3.55
CA ILE A 182 14.29 -22.82 2.28
C ILE A 182 14.95 -24.18 2.54
N SER A 183 15.89 -24.21 3.50
CA SER A 183 16.63 -25.43 3.85
C SER A 183 15.83 -26.41 4.72
N ALA A 184 14.56 -26.10 5.02
CA ALA A 184 13.67 -26.91 5.85
C ALA A 184 14.22 -27.18 7.27
N GLY A 185 15.08 -26.32 7.80
CA GLY A 185 15.79 -26.54 9.07
C GLY A 185 17.02 -27.44 8.96
N ARG A 186 17.41 -27.88 7.77
CA ARG A 186 18.72 -28.49 7.51
C ARG A 186 19.76 -27.40 7.29
N LYS A 187 21.05 -27.78 7.32
CA LYS A 187 22.14 -26.87 6.99
C LYS A 187 22.01 -26.40 5.53
N PRO A 188 22.03 -25.07 5.25
CA PRO A 188 21.99 -24.56 3.89
C PRO A 188 23.18 -25.08 3.07
N LYS A 189 22.90 -25.71 1.92
CA LYS A 189 23.94 -26.23 1.01
C LYS A 189 24.44 -25.18 0.03
N ILE A 190 23.59 -24.19 -0.29
CA ILE A 190 23.88 -23.15 -1.28
C ILE A 190 24.00 -21.82 -0.54
N LYS A 191 25.03 -21.02 -0.88
CA LYS A 191 25.21 -19.67 -0.34
C LYS A 191 24.02 -18.79 -0.72
N LEU A 192 23.58 -17.94 0.19
CA LEU A 192 22.41 -17.08 -0.04
C LEU A 192 22.59 -16.15 -1.25
N ASP A 193 23.78 -15.59 -1.42
CA ASP A 193 24.08 -14.69 -2.53
C ASP A 193 23.90 -15.38 -3.89
N VAL A 194 24.31 -16.65 -3.98
CA VAL A 194 24.11 -17.50 -5.19
C VAL A 194 22.62 -17.79 -5.41
N LEU A 195 21.84 -18.04 -4.35
CA LEU A 195 20.39 -18.23 -4.48
C LEU A 195 19.70 -16.97 -5.01
N GLN A 196 20.21 -15.79 -4.67
CA GLN A 196 19.65 -14.51 -5.07
C GLN A 196 19.99 -14.09 -6.50
N LEU A 197 20.96 -14.77 -7.14
CA LEU A 197 21.27 -14.51 -8.54
C LEU A 197 20.09 -14.88 -9.45
N PRO A 198 19.95 -14.20 -10.60
CA PRO A 198 19.01 -14.59 -11.65
C PRO A 198 19.28 -16.02 -12.14
N LYS A 199 18.26 -16.65 -12.75
CA LYS A 199 18.37 -18.04 -13.24
C LYS A 199 19.39 -18.16 -14.37
N GLU A 200 19.50 -17.11 -15.17
CA GLU A 200 20.43 -16.98 -16.29
C GLU A 200 21.88 -16.99 -15.81
N GLN A 201 22.12 -16.61 -14.55
CA GLN A 201 23.44 -16.59 -13.90
C GLN A 201 23.65 -17.80 -12.98
N GLY A 202 22.85 -18.87 -13.14
CA GLY A 202 22.95 -20.09 -12.33
C GLY A 202 22.35 -19.98 -10.92
N GLY A 203 21.61 -18.91 -10.64
CA GLY A 203 20.88 -18.74 -9.38
C GLY A 203 19.45 -19.29 -9.42
N TRP A 204 18.70 -19.05 -8.35
CA TRP A 204 17.30 -19.47 -8.22
C TRP A 204 16.33 -18.28 -8.19
N GLY A 205 16.85 -17.06 -8.37
CA GLY A 205 16.11 -15.81 -8.34
C GLY A 205 15.45 -15.55 -6.99
N LEU A 206 16.04 -15.98 -5.87
CA LEU A 206 15.54 -15.64 -4.55
C LEU A 206 15.56 -14.10 -4.36
N PRO A 207 14.50 -13.47 -3.82
CA PRO A 207 14.50 -12.02 -3.66
C PRO A 207 15.63 -11.52 -2.76
N ASN A 208 16.46 -10.61 -3.28
CA ASN A 208 17.35 -9.80 -2.47
C ASN A 208 16.58 -8.58 -1.94
N ILE A 209 16.22 -8.62 -0.66
CA ILE A 209 15.36 -7.61 -0.02
C ILE A 209 15.92 -6.20 -0.19
N THR A 210 17.23 -6.01 -0.05
CA THR A 210 17.88 -4.70 -0.19
C THR A 210 17.69 -4.15 -1.60
N ASN A 211 17.98 -4.96 -2.63
CA ASN A 211 17.81 -4.55 -4.02
C ASN A 211 16.35 -4.20 -4.33
N TYR A 212 15.38 -4.98 -3.81
CA TYR A 212 13.96 -4.69 -3.99
C TYR A 212 13.54 -3.38 -3.32
N ILE A 213 13.99 -3.11 -2.10
CA ILE A 213 13.70 -1.85 -1.40
C ILE A 213 14.31 -0.67 -2.16
N THR A 214 15.58 -0.76 -2.53
CA THR A 214 16.27 0.30 -3.27
C THR A 214 15.61 0.55 -4.63
N ALA A 215 15.27 -0.50 -5.38
CA ALA A 215 14.58 -0.36 -6.65
C ALA A 215 13.19 0.30 -6.49
N MET A 216 12.44 -0.08 -5.46
CA MET A 216 11.12 0.49 -5.19
C MET A 216 11.20 1.96 -4.77
N GLN A 217 12.15 2.31 -3.89
CA GLN A 217 12.40 3.68 -3.47
C GLN A 217 12.86 4.55 -4.66
N ALA A 218 13.78 4.04 -5.48
CA ALA A 218 14.24 4.71 -6.69
C ALA A 218 13.09 4.96 -7.67
N ARG A 219 12.15 4.02 -7.81
CA ARG A 219 10.94 4.19 -8.64
C ARG A 219 10.01 5.28 -8.12
N ILE A 220 9.82 5.37 -6.81
CA ILE A 220 8.96 6.43 -6.22
C ILE A 220 9.62 7.79 -6.41
N ILE A 221 10.92 7.89 -6.11
CA ILE A 221 11.70 9.11 -6.34
C ILE A 221 11.66 9.50 -7.81
N SER A 222 11.80 8.54 -8.74
CA SER A 222 11.76 8.85 -10.17
C SER A 222 10.41 9.40 -10.61
N ILE A 223 9.29 8.89 -10.08
CA ILE A 223 7.95 9.43 -10.34
C ILE A 223 7.83 10.86 -9.81
N TRP A 224 8.34 11.12 -8.60
CA TRP A 224 8.28 12.46 -8.01
C TRP A 224 9.10 13.46 -8.82
N ILE A 225 10.33 13.10 -9.18
CA ILE A 225 11.18 13.90 -10.05
C ILE A 225 10.49 14.14 -11.39
N MET A 226 9.92 13.12 -12.03
CA MET A 226 9.23 13.28 -13.32
C MET A 226 8.01 14.20 -13.22
N LYS A 227 7.24 14.17 -12.13
CA LYS A 227 6.12 15.09 -11.91
C LYS A 227 6.56 16.52 -11.62
N SER A 228 7.74 16.72 -11.05
CA SER A 228 8.31 18.05 -10.79
C SER A 228 9.06 18.64 -11.99
N PHE A 229 9.52 17.80 -12.94
CA PHE A 229 10.39 18.18 -14.06
C PHE A 229 9.76 17.85 -15.42
N ASP A 230 8.62 18.47 -15.75
CA ASP A 230 8.07 18.45 -17.11
C ASP A 230 8.92 19.28 -18.13
N GLN A 231 10.20 19.56 -17.83
CA GLN A 231 11.09 20.39 -18.65
C GLN A 231 12.43 19.78 -19.09
N HIS A 232 12.85 18.58 -18.63
CA HIS A 232 14.18 18.05 -19.01
C HIS A 232 14.21 16.59 -19.46
N ALA A 233 14.42 16.40 -20.77
CA ALA A 233 14.45 15.13 -21.50
C ALA A 233 15.59 14.15 -21.13
N LEU A 234 16.60 14.57 -20.35
CA LEU A 234 17.78 13.76 -20.01
C LEU A 234 17.50 12.71 -18.92
N LEU A 235 16.66 13.02 -17.93
CA LEU A 235 16.32 12.11 -16.83
C LEU A 235 15.45 10.94 -17.29
N ILE A 236 14.57 11.18 -18.28
CA ILE A 236 13.75 10.14 -18.93
C ILE A 236 14.62 9.11 -19.67
N LYS A 237 15.80 9.48 -20.17
CA LYS A 237 16.74 8.53 -20.79
C LYS A 237 17.43 7.63 -19.75
N ILE A 238 17.78 8.16 -18.58
CA ILE A 238 18.48 7.42 -17.52
C ILE A 238 17.55 6.42 -16.81
N LEU A 239 16.25 6.74 -16.67
CA LEU A 239 15.29 5.92 -15.91
C LEU A 239 14.51 4.90 -16.75
N ARG A 240 14.57 4.99 -18.08
CA ARG A 240 13.97 4.02 -19.02
C ARG A 240 14.39 2.55 -18.80
N PRO A 241 15.65 2.24 -18.43
CA PRO A 241 16.08 0.86 -18.14
C PRO A 241 15.41 0.26 -16.89
N VAL A 242 15.10 1.09 -15.88
CA VAL A 242 14.41 0.65 -14.65
C VAL A 242 12.96 0.26 -14.95
N LYS A 243 12.34 0.92 -15.94
CA LYS A 243 11.00 0.56 -16.44
C LYS A 243 11.01 -0.76 -17.23
N LYS A 244 12.05 -1.00 -18.05
CA LYS A 244 12.24 -2.27 -18.79
C LYS A 244 12.42 -3.48 -17.87
N LEU A 245 13.08 -3.33 -16.71
CA LEU A 245 13.23 -4.41 -15.74
C LEU A 245 11.91 -4.89 -15.14
N HIS A 246 10.88 -4.04 -15.10
CA HIS A 246 9.53 -4.41 -14.68
C HIS A 246 8.77 -5.16 -15.77
N GLU A 247 8.92 -4.76 -17.04
CA GLU A 247 8.28 -5.42 -18.18
C GLU A 247 8.89 -6.82 -18.46
N SER A 248 10.19 -7.00 -18.23
CA SER A 248 10.84 -8.33 -18.32
C SER A 248 10.54 -9.26 -17.13
N GLY A 249 9.98 -8.74 -16.03
CA GLY A 249 9.61 -9.51 -14.84
C GLY A 249 8.22 -10.15 -14.89
N PHE A 250 7.40 -9.73 -15.86
CA PHE A 250 6.12 -10.34 -16.20
C PHE A 250 6.21 -10.95 -17.61
N CYS A 251 7.05 -11.98 -17.78
CA CYS A 251 6.85 -12.90 -18.90
C CYS A 251 5.49 -13.58 -18.74
N THR A 252 4.53 -13.09 -19.51
CA THR A 252 3.44 -13.81 -20.16
C THR A 252 3.40 -15.30 -19.87
N ILE A 253 2.40 -15.71 -19.09
CA ILE A 253 1.76 -17.01 -19.25
C ILE A 253 1.00 -16.91 -20.58
N GLY A 254 1.38 -17.69 -21.59
CA GLY A 254 0.60 -17.80 -22.83
C GLY A 254 1.42 -17.93 -24.09
N SER A 255 1.92 -19.14 -24.34
CA SER A 255 1.74 -19.91 -25.58
C SER A 255 2.25 -21.31 -25.33
#